data_AF-A0A960R6Z0-F1
#
_entry.id   AF-A0A960R6Z0-F1
#
_cell.length_a   1.000
_cell.length_b   1.000
_cell.length_c   1.000
_cell.angle_alpha   90.00
_cell.angle_beta   90.00
_cell.angle_gamma   90.00
#
_symmetry.space_group_name_H-M   'P 1'
#
loop_
_entity.id
_entity.type
_entity.pdbx_description
1 polymer ?
#
loop_
_entity_poly.entity_id
_entity_poly.type
_entity_poly.pdbx_seq_one_letter_code
_entity_poly.pdbx_strand_id
1 'polypeptide(L)'
;EADSMHSYETKLCLIQFASAGRLAIIDPLSIPHDSLLGLLDLIDEAEVVWMHGADYDMAMFRKTFGRIPAAVWDTQTAARLLGFEQFGLANLIEAEYGVTLSKASQKADWGRRPLTEKMLSYAFNDVRYIVPMARSFVHRLEECGRMSWFIESCDSAREYAANREERPSEEAWRVNGWGSLDRLGMAYLKALWYWR
;
A
#
# COMPACT_ATOMS: atom_id res chain seq x y z
N GLU A 1 4.81 5.63 0.43
CA GLU A 1 5.30 5.93 -0.94
C GLU A 1 6.55 5.14 -1.31
N ALA A 2 6.69 4.76 -2.57
CA ALA A 2 7.86 4.05 -3.10
C ALA A 2 8.31 4.62 -4.46
N ASP A 3 9.58 4.38 -4.83
CA ASP A 3 10.21 4.86 -6.07
C ASP A 3 10.16 3.87 -7.24
N SER A 4 9.15 3.00 -7.28
CA SER A 4 9.09 1.86 -8.23
C SER A 4 9.17 2.22 -9.73
N MET A 5 8.97 3.50 -10.10
CA MET A 5 9.15 4.00 -11.48
C MET A 5 10.58 4.52 -11.78
N HIS A 6 11.45 4.60 -10.77
CA HIS A 6 12.76 5.25 -10.84
C HIS A 6 13.92 4.37 -10.37
N SER A 7 13.65 3.20 -9.77
CA SER A 7 14.66 2.26 -9.26
C SER A 7 14.33 0.82 -9.63
N TYR A 8 15.35 0.01 -9.98
CA TYR A 8 15.21 -1.42 -10.26
C TYR A 8 14.74 -2.20 -9.03
N GLU A 9 15.25 -1.81 -7.86
CA GLU A 9 14.72 -2.27 -6.58
C GLU A 9 13.84 -1.18 -5.98
N THR A 10 12.55 -1.45 -5.86
CA THR A 10 11.63 -0.58 -5.12
C THR A 10 12.13 -0.37 -3.69
N LYS A 11 12.30 0.89 -3.32
CA LYS A 11 12.65 1.35 -1.98
C LYS A 11 11.46 2.03 -1.32
N LEU A 12 11.35 1.85 -0.01
CA LEU A 12 10.39 2.58 0.82
C LEU A 12 10.92 4.01 1.04
N CYS A 13 10.32 4.98 0.35
CA CYS A 13 10.83 6.35 0.33
C CYS A 13 10.13 7.27 1.32
N LEU A 14 8.91 6.93 1.73
CA LEU A 14 8.13 7.71 2.68
C LEU A 14 7.13 6.80 3.38
N ILE A 15 6.96 7.00 4.68
CA ILE A 15 5.86 6.40 5.45
C ILE A 15 4.97 7.53 5.95
N GLN A 16 3.69 7.43 5.64
CA GLN A 16 2.65 8.31 6.15
C GLN A 16 1.90 7.61 7.27
N PHE A 17 1.63 8.32 8.36
CA PHE A 17 0.96 7.74 9.53
C PHE A 17 -0.01 8.73 10.16
N ALA A 18 -1.14 8.22 10.67
CA ALA A 18 -2.13 9.00 11.40
C ALA A 18 -2.52 8.26 12.68
N SER A 19 -2.45 8.93 13.82
CA SER A 19 -2.90 8.39 15.10
C SER A 19 -3.26 9.51 16.07
N ALA A 20 -4.29 9.29 16.90
CA ALA A 20 -4.74 10.23 17.94
C ALA A 20 -4.89 11.70 17.45
N GLY A 21 -5.41 11.89 16.23
CA GLY A 21 -5.61 13.22 15.62
C GLY A 21 -4.34 13.91 15.12
N ARG A 22 -3.20 13.22 15.16
CA ARG A 22 -1.92 13.69 14.62
C ARG A 22 -1.61 13.00 13.31
N LEU A 23 -0.96 13.73 12.41
CA LEU A 23 -0.42 13.21 11.17
C LEU A 23 1.10 13.29 11.23
N ALA A 24 1.77 12.26 10.75
CA ALA A 24 3.21 12.17 10.68
C ALA A 24 3.64 11.71 9.28
N ILE A 25 4.77 12.27 8.84
CA ILE A 25 5.52 11.80 7.68
C ILE A 25 6.89 11.42 8.19
N ILE A 26 7.28 10.18 7.94
CA ILE A 26 8.55 9.60 8.35
C ILE A 26 9.37 9.39 7.08
N ASP A 27 10.64 9.81 7.12
CA ASP A 27 11.60 9.68 6.03
C ASP A 27 12.56 8.50 6.29
N PRO A 28 12.29 7.30 5.73
CA PRO A 28 13.10 6.10 5.96
C PRO A 28 14.48 6.19 5.31
N LEU A 29 14.70 7.12 4.38
CA LEU A 29 15.99 7.30 3.72
C LEU A 29 16.98 8.06 4.60
N SER A 30 16.47 8.87 5.53
CA SER A 30 17.28 9.70 6.45
C SER A 30 17.45 9.09 7.84
N ILE A 31 16.61 8.12 8.20
CA ILE A 31 16.56 7.50 9.53
C ILE A 31 17.24 6.13 9.47
N PRO A 32 18.18 5.81 10.38
CA PRO A 32 18.77 4.48 10.46
C PRO A 32 17.70 3.40 10.62
N HIS A 33 17.90 2.24 9.98
CA HIS A 33 16.92 1.16 9.98
C HIS A 33 16.49 0.74 11.39
N ASP A 34 17.44 0.61 12.33
CA ASP A 34 17.15 0.25 13.72
C ASP A 34 16.23 1.25 14.43
N SER A 35 16.32 2.54 14.08
CA SER A 35 15.43 3.57 14.61
C SER A 35 14.02 3.50 14.02
N LEU A 36 13.86 2.93 12.82
CA LEU A 36 12.55 2.68 12.22
C LEU A 36 11.84 1.50 12.89
N LEU A 37 12.55 0.59 13.56
CA LEU A 37 11.93 -0.54 14.26
C LEU A 37 11.02 -0.07 15.39
N GLY A 38 11.28 1.07 16.03
CA GLY A 38 10.39 1.65 17.03
C GLY A 38 9.01 2.06 16.48
N LEU A 39 8.88 2.29 15.16
CA LEU A 39 7.57 2.45 14.52
C LEU A 39 6.79 1.14 14.54
N LEU A 40 7.47 0.01 14.42
CA LEU A 40 6.84 -1.30 14.45
C LEU A 40 6.32 -1.63 15.83
N ASP A 41 7.01 -1.22 16.90
CA ASP A 41 6.51 -1.37 18.27
C ASP A 41 5.19 -0.61 18.46
N LEU A 42 5.10 0.63 17.95
CA LEU A 42 3.86 1.40 17.95
C LEU A 42 2.74 0.74 17.15
N ILE A 43 3.09 0.13 16.01
CA ILE A 43 2.15 -0.63 15.18
C ILE A 43 1.66 -1.88 15.90
N ASP A 44 2.53 -2.57 16.62
CA ASP A 44 2.23 -3.79 17.37
C ASP A 44 1.36 -3.50 18.61
N GLU A 45 1.43 -2.29 19.17
CA GLU A 45 0.52 -1.82 20.23
C GLU A 45 -0.90 -1.53 19.70
N ALA A 46 -1.07 -1.32 18.40
CA ALA A 46 -2.39 -1.06 17.81
C ALA A 46 -3.18 -2.36 17.63
N GLU A 47 -4.45 -2.36 18.05
CA GLU A 47 -5.34 -3.50 17.83
C GLU A 47 -5.51 -3.80 16.34
N VAL A 48 -5.60 -2.74 15.51
CA VAL A 48 -5.75 -2.82 14.06
C VAL A 48 -5.03 -1.64 13.41
N VAL A 49 -4.29 -1.91 12.33
CA VAL A 49 -3.76 -0.88 11.42
C VAL A 49 -4.70 -0.70 10.23
N TRP A 50 -5.11 0.54 9.99
CA TRP A 50 -5.92 0.89 8.82
C TRP A 50 -5.08 1.31 7.63
N MET A 51 -5.39 0.75 6.46
CA MET A 51 -4.76 1.08 5.19
C MET A 51 -5.83 1.27 4.09
N HIS A 52 -5.40 1.69 2.90
CA HIS A 52 -6.25 1.78 1.71
C HIS A 52 -5.57 1.11 0.51
N GLY A 53 -6.10 -0.02 0.06
CA GLY A 53 -5.46 -0.81 -0.99
C GLY A 53 -4.15 -1.44 -0.49
N ALA A 54 -4.22 -2.15 0.63
CA ALA A 54 -3.09 -2.52 1.47
C ALA A 54 -2.11 -3.53 0.85
N ASP A 55 -2.48 -4.21 -0.25
CA ASP A 55 -1.70 -5.29 -0.85
C ASP A 55 -0.24 -4.93 -1.12
N TYR A 56 -0.02 -3.74 -1.68
CA TYR A 56 1.33 -3.26 -2.00
C TYR A 56 2.08 -2.79 -0.74
N ASP A 57 1.39 -2.10 0.17
CA ASP A 57 1.97 -1.61 1.41
C ASP A 57 2.42 -2.77 2.30
N MET A 58 1.61 -3.82 2.44
CA MET A 58 1.97 -5.03 3.18
C MET A 58 3.20 -5.73 2.57
N ALA A 59 3.28 -5.82 1.24
CA ALA A 59 4.46 -6.38 0.58
C ALA A 59 5.72 -5.52 0.84
N MET A 60 5.59 -4.20 0.83
CA MET A 60 6.67 -3.27 1.15
C MET A 60 7.09 -3.34 2.61
N PHE A 61 6.14 -3.48 3.54
CA PHE A 61 6.41 -3.70 4.96
C PHE A 61 7.21 -4.97 5.17
N ARG A 62 6.76 -6.09 4.57
CA ARG A 62 7.47 -7.37 4.66
C ARG A 62 8.88 -7.29 4.09
N LYS A 63 9.06 -6.67 2.91
CA LYS A 63 10.37 -6.50 2.29
C LYS A 63 11.30 -5.63 3.13
N THR A 64 10.78 -4.56 3.74
CA THR A 64 11.59 -3.57 4.45
C THR A 64 11.90 -4.01 5.87
N PHE A 65 10.94 -4.61 6.58
CA PHE A 65 11.02 -4.90 8.02
C PHE A 65 11.00 -6.40 8.34
N GLY A 66 10.89 -7.27 7.33
CA GLY A 66 10.77 -8.72 7.52
C GLY A 66 9.42 -9.18 8.06
N ARG A 67 8.49 -8.26 8.34
CA ARG A 67 7.18 -8.55 8.94
C ARG A 67 6.09 -7.60 8.46
N ILE A 68 4.85 -8.02 8.64
CA ILE A 68 3.60 -7.28 8.33
C ILE A 68 2.90 -7.03 9.67
N PRO A 69 2.17 -5.92 9.85
CA PRO A 69 1.36 -5.70 11.04
C PRO A 69 0.45 -6.90 11.36
N ALA A 70 0.21 -7.14 12.65
CA ALA A 70 -0.55 -8.30 13.11
C ALA A 70 -1.99 -8.31 12.56
N ALA A 71 -2.64 -7.14 12.57
CA ALA A 71 -3.96 -6.93 12.02
C ALA A 71 -3.96 -5.72 11.07
N VAL A 72 -4.44 -5.93 9.84
CA VAL A 72 -4.55 -4.89 8.81
C VAL A 72 -5.96 -4.87 8.30
N TRP A 73 -6.65 -3.75 8.41
CA TRP A 73 -7.99 -3.54 7.85
C TRP A 73 -7.92 -2.55 6.69
N ASP A 74 -8.56 -2.91 5.57
CA ASP A 74 -8.45 -2.17 4.32
C ASP A 74 -9.76 -1.44 3.97
N THR A 75 -9.71 -0.12 3.97
CA THR A 75 -10.85 0.73 3.58
C THR A 75 -11.32 0.52 2.14
N GLN A 76 -10.45 0.08 1.22
CA GLN A 76 -10.84 -0.28 -0.14
C GLN A 76 -11.71 -1.55 -0.16
N THR A 77 -11.34 -2.56 0.64
CA THR A 77 -12.13 -3.78 0.81
C THR A 77 -13.48 -3.48 1.45
N ALA A 78 -13.50 -2.65 2.50
CA ALA A 78 -14.74 -2.19 3.12
C ALA A 78 -15.65 -1.47 2.10
N ALA A 79 -15.11 -0.55 1.30
CA ALA A 79 -15.87 0.16 0.28
C ALA A 79 -16.49 -0.80 -0.76
N ARG A 80 -15.74 -1.81 -1.23
CA ARG A 80 -16.28 -2.83 -2.14
C ARG A 80 -17.44 -3.59 -1.52
N LEU A 81 -17.31 -4.01 -0.26
CA LEU A 81 -18.38 -4.72 0.46
C LEU A 81 -19.59 -3.84 0.77
N LEU A 82 -19.41 -2.52 0.87
CA LEU A 82 -20.48 -1.53 0.99
C LEU A 82 -21.12 -1.16 -0.36
N GLY A 83 -20.63 -1.68 -1.48
CA GLY A 83 -21.21 -1.49 -2.81
C GLY A 83 -20.79 -0.21 -3.52
N PHE A 84 -19.68 0.42 -3.13
CA PHE A 84 -19.14 1.56 -3.88
C PHE A 84 -18.64 1.12 -5.26
N GLU A 85 -19.07 1.82 -6.31
CA GLU A 85 -18.60 1.57 -7.68
C GLU A 85 -17.15 2.04 -7.88
N GLN A 86 -16.78 3.14 -7.21
CA GLN A 86 -15.44 3.71 -7.25
C GLN A 86 -14.81 3.66 -5.87
N PHE A 87 -13.78 2.84 -5.72
CA PHE A 87 -13.16 2.51 -4.44
C PHE A 87 -11.70 3.01 -4.32
N GLY A 88 -11.27 3.92 -5.19
CA GLY A 88 -9.98 4.61 -5.02
C GLY A 88 -10.08 5.69 -3.94
N LEU A 89 -9.02 5.88 -3.16
CA LEU A 89 -9.00 6.79 -2.00
C LEU A 89 -9.58 8.17 -2.30
N ALA A 90 -9.12 8.83 -3.36
CA ALA A 90 -9.60 10.16 -3.75
C ALA A 90 -11.12 10.17 -4.06
N ASN A 91 -11.62 9.10 -4.70
CA ASN A 91 -13.04 8.99 -5.04
C ASN A 91 -13.89 8.76 -3.79
N LEU A 92 -13.40 7.95 -2.85
CA LEU A 92 -14.08 7.72 -1.57
C LEU A 92 -14.09 8.98 -0.70
N ILE A 93 -12.98 9.73 -0.67
CA ILE A 93 -12.90 11.00 0.07
C ILE A 93 -13.85 12.04 -0.55
N GLU A 94 -13.94 12.11 -1.87
CA GLU A 94 -14.89 12.99 -2.55
C GLU A 94 -16.34 12.57 -2.25
N ALA A 95 -16.65 11.27 -2.28
CA ALA A 95 -18.00 10.77 -2.00
C ALA A 95 -18.43 10.97 -0.54
N GLU A 96 -17.55 10.72 0.43
CA GLU A 96 -17.87 10.79 1.87
C GLU A 96 -17.77 12.21 2.44
N TYR A 97 -16.88 13.05 1.90
CA TYR A 97 -16.57 14.37 2.48
C TYR A 97 -16.77 15.54 1.52
N GLY A 98 -17.06 15.30 0.24
CA GLY A 98 -17.16 16.37 -0.78
C GLY A 98 -15.82 17.05 -1.06
N VAL A 99 -14.70 16.42 -0.70
CA VAL A 99 -13.35 16.98 -0.86
C VAL A 99 -12.69 16.37 -2.08
N THR A 100 -12.44 17.18 -3.11
CA THR A 100 -11.68 16.75 -4.28
C THR A 100 -10.17 16.83 -4.00
N LEU A 101 -9.51 15.68 -3.94
CA LEU A 101 -8.06 15.62 -3.80
C LEU A 101 -7.34 15.83 -5.14
N SER A 102 -6.23 16.56 -5.10
CA SER A 102 -5.35 16.67 -6.26
C SER A 102 -4.63 15.35 -6.50
N LYS A 103 -4.67 14.84 -7.74
CA LYS A 103 -3.85 13.70 -8.18
C LYS A 103 -2.39 14.09 -8.45
N ALA A 104 -2.03 15.36 -8.23
CA ALA A 104 -0.68 15.83 -8.42
C ALA A 104 0.25 15.16 -7.40
N SER A 105 1.34 14.57 -7.89
CA SER A 105 2.40 13.87 -7.13
C SER A 105 2.25 12.36 -6.94
N GLN A 106 1.17 11.72 -7.42
CA GLN A 106 1.08 10.24 -7.41
C GLN A 106 2.24 9.56 -8.18
N LYS A 107 2.81 10.25 -9.18
CA LYS A 107 3.96 9.80 -9.97
C LYS A 107 5.23 10.64 -9.71
N ALA A 108 5.32 11.29 -8.56
CA ALA A 108 6.51 12.06 -8.21
C ALA A 108 7.67 11.13 -7.85
N ASP A 109 8.89 11.62 -8.04
CA ASP A 109 10.08 10.98 -7.50
C ASP A 109 10.15 11.20 -5.98
N TRP A 110 9.67 10.21 -5.23
CA TRP A 110 9.66 10.22 -3.77
C TRP A 110 11.05 9.99 -3.15
N GLY A 111 12.08 9.65 -3.93
CA GLY A 111 13.46 9.57 -3.47
C GLY A 111 14.14 10.93 -3.31
N ARG A 112 13.58 11.98 -3.95
CA ARG A 112 14.15 13.33 -3.92
C ARG A 112 14.07 13.99 -2.54
N ARG A 113 15.13 14.71 -2.16
CA ARG A 113 15.16 15.58 -0.96
C ARG A 113 15.67 17.00 -1.28
N PRO A 114 15.15 18.05 -0.62
CA PRO A 114 13.98 18.02 0.27
C PRO A 114 12.67 17.77 -0.51
N LEU A 115 11.65 17.24 0.17
CA LEU A 115 10.31 17.08 -0.41
C LEU A 115 9.68 18.44 -0.69
N THR A 116 8.92 18.55 -1.77
CA THR A 116 8.17 19.78 -2.07
C THR A 116 6.90 19.88 -1.21
N GLU A 117 6.39 21.09 -1.00
CA GLU A 117 5.14 21.31 -0.26
C GLU A 117 3.95 20.55 -0.87
N LYS A 118 3.91 20.42 -2.21
CA LYS A 118 2.89 19.65 -2.92
C LYS A 118 2.97 18.15 -2.58
N MET A 119 4.18 17.59 -2.51
CA MET A 119 4.39 16.19 -2.13
C MET A 119 3.99 15.96 -0.66
N LEU A 120 4.37 16.86 0.24
CA LEU A 120 3.97 16.77 1.66
C LEU A 120 2.46 16.87 1.83
N SER A 121 1.80 17.81 1.14
CA SER A 121 0.34 17.97 1.17
C SER A 121 -0.37 16.71 0.67
N TYR A 122 0.09 16.13 -0.45
CA TYR A 122 -0.42 14.87 -0.98
C TYR A 122 -0.27 13.74 0.06
N ALA A 123 0.94 13.55 0.59
CA ALA A 123 1.25 12.50 1.56
C ALA A 123 0.38 12.61 2.83
N PHE A 124 0.15 13.82 3.35
CA PHE A 124 -0.76 14.00 4.48
C PHE A 124 -2.21 13.67 4.14
N ASN A 125 -2.67 13.97 2.93
CA ASN A 125 -4.05 13.68 2.52
C ASN A 125 -4.33 12.18 2.37
N ASP A 126 -3.32 11.37 2.08
CA ASP A 126 -3.47 9.92 1.99
C ASP A 126 -3.92 9.28 3.31
N VAL A 127 -3.51 9.84 4.46
CA VAL A 127 -3.80 9.26 5.78
C VAL A 127 -4.80 10.07 6.61
N ARG A 128 -4.98 11.35 6.29
CA ARG A 128 -5.86 12.28 7.04
C ARG A 128 -7.28 11.77 7.20
N TYR A 129 -7.83 11.17 6.15
CA TYR A 129 -9.23 10.77 6.08
C TYR A 129 -9.45 9.29 6.38
N ILE A 130 -8.39 8.47 6.47
CA ILE A 130 -8.51 7.02 6.64
C ILE A 130 -9.26 6.68 7.93
N VAL A 131 -8.80 7.18 9.08
CA VAL A 131 -9.40 6.83 10.38
C VAL A 131 -10.88 7.23 10.49
N PRO A 132 -11.30 8.47 10.17
CA PRO A 132 -12.73 8.81 10.22
C PRO A 132 -13.57 8.02 9.21
N MET A 133 -13.05 7.78 8.00
CA MET A 133 -13.76 7.02 6.96
C MET A 133 -13.92 5.56 7.35
N ALA A 134 -12.86 4.96 7.88
CA ALA A 134 -12.84 3.61 8.40
C ALA A 134 -13.90 3.38 9.48
N ARG A 135 -14.03 4.31 10.45
CA ARG A 135 -15.07 4.23 11.49
C ARG A 135 -16.48 4.27 10.90
N SER A 136 -16.73 5.15 9.93
CA SER A 136 -18.01 5.20 9.20
C SER A 136 -18.29 3.87 8.49
N PHE A 137 -17.29 3.29 7.84
CA PHE A 137 -17.44 2.04 7.10
C PHE A 137 -17.70 0.84 8.01
N VAL A 138 -17.03 0.74 9.17
CA VAL A 138 -17.29 -0.33 10.15
C VAL A 138 -18.76 -0.30 10.57
N HIS A 139 -19.29 0.86 10.97
CA HIS A 139 -20.69 0.98 11.36
C HIS A 139 -21.65 0.50 10.26
N ARG A 140 -21.42 0.94 9.02
CA ARG A 140 -22.25 0.54 7.87
C ARG A 140 -22.14 -0.96 7.56
N LEU A 141 -20.96 -1.55 7.72
CA LEU A 141 -20.74 -2.98 7.57
C LEU A 141 -21.47 -3.79 8.63
N GLU A 142 -21.53 -3.29 9.87
CA GLU A 142 -22.31 -3.86 10.95
C GLU A 142 -23.82 -3.78 10.65
N GLU A 143 -24.32 -2.60 10.23
CA GLU A 143 -25.73 -2.40 9.88
C GLU A 143 -26.22 -3.32 8.76
N CYS A 144 -25.37 -3.59 7.77
CA CYS A 144 -25.69 -4.50 6.67
C CYS A 144 -25.29 -5.96 6.92
N GLY A 145 -24.78 -6.30 8.11
CA GLY A 145 -24.42 -7.66 8.52
C GLY A 145 -23.22 -8.26 7.76
N ARG A 146 -22.30 -7.41 7.26
CA ARG A 146 -21.14 -7.81 6.44
C ARG A 146 -19.80 -7.68 7.16
N MET A 147 -19.80 -7.35 8.45
CA MET A 147 -18.56 -7.17 9.21
C MET A 147 -17.69 -8.43 9.25
N SER A 148 -18.30 -9.62 9.37
CA SER A 148 -17.55 -10.89 9.33
C SER A 148 -16.86 -11.12 7.99
N TRP A 149 -17.54 -10.84 6.87
CA TRP A 149 -16.96 -10.95 5.53
C TRP A 149 -15.80 -9.98 5.33
N PHE A 150 -15.92 -8.79 5.89
CA PHE A 150 -14.88 -7.78 5.85
C PHE A 150 -13.60 -8.23 6.59
N ILE A 151 -13.76 -8.73 7.82
CA ILE A 151 -12.64 -9.24 8.62
C ILE A 151 -11.98 -10.41 7.88
N GLU A 152 -12.76 -11.40 7.44
CA GLU A 152 -12.25 -12.56 6.70
C GLU A 152 -11.49 -12.15 5.42
N SER A 153 -12.01 -11.17 4.67
CA SER A 153 -11.36 -10.66 3.46
C SER A 153 -10.02 -9.97 3.77
N CYS A 154 -9.95 -9.19 4.84
CA CYS A 154 -8.72 -8.52 5.25
C CYS A 154 -7.68 -9.51 5.77
N ASP A 155 -8.10 -10.48 6.59
CA ASP A 155 -7.23 -11.52 7.12
C ASP A 155 -6.66 -12.40 6.00
N SER A 156 -7.49 -12.78 5.04
CA SER A 156 -7.09 -13.53 3.84
C SER A 156 -6.06 -12.75 3.01
N ALA A 157 -6.29 -11.45 2.76
CA ALA A 157 -5.35 -10.61 2.03
C ALA A 157 -4.01 -10.47 2.78
N ARG A 158 -4.06 -10.30 4.10
CA ARG A 158 -2.87 -10.23 4.97
C ARG A 158 -2.09 -11.54 4.95
N GLU A 159 -2.76 -12.68 5.07
CA GLU A 159 -2.14 -14.01 5.02
C GLU A 159 -1.50 -14.27 3.65
N TYR A 160 -2.20 -13.90 2.57
CA TYR A 160 -1.65 -13.97 1.22
C TYR A 160 -0.38 -13.12 1.09
N ALA A 161 -0.40 -11.87 1.57
CA ALA A 161 0.78 -11.00 1.55
C ALA A 161 1.93 -11.53 2.41
N ALA A 162 1.63 -12.15 3.56
CA ALA A 162 2.63 -12.75 4.45
C ALA A 162 3.32 -13.96 3.80
N ASN A 163 2.55 -14.83 3.14
CA ASN A 163 3.03 -16.08 2.54
C ASN A 163 3.43 -15.96 1.08
N ARG A 164 3.33 -14.76 0.48
CA ARG A 164 3.67 -14.55 -0.93
C ARG A 164 5.13 -14.91 -1.19
N GLU A 165 5.39 -16.04 -1.82
CA GLU A 165 6.74 -16.39 -2.24
C GLU A 165 7.25 -15.32 -3.22
N GLU A 166 8.50 -14.90 -3.05
CA GLU A 166 9.17 -14.17 -4.11
C GLU A 166 9.24 -15.11 -5.32
N ARG A 167 8.85 -14.64 -6.50
CA ARG A 167 8.89 -15.48 -7.70
C ARG A 167 10.29 -16.09 -7.80
N PRO A 168 10.40 -17.42 -7.97
CA PRO A 168 11.69 -18.05 -8.16
C PRO A 168 12.45 -17.30 -9.25
N SER A 169 13.71 -16.95 -8.97
CA SER A 169 14.54 -16.15 -9.89
C SER A 169 14.58 -16.75 -11.30
N GLU A 170 14.48 -18.08 -11.40
CA GLU A 170 14.46 -18.84 -12.66
C GLU A 170 13.29 -18.51 -13.59
N GLU A 171 12.16 -18.03 -13.05
CA GLU A 171 10.97 -17.64 -13.81
C GLU A 171 10.79 -16.12 -13.93
N ALA A 172 11.69 -15.33 -13.34
CA ALA A 172 11.60 -13.86 -13.32
C ALA A 172 11.57 -13.24 -14.73
N TRP A 173 12.06 -13.96 -15.74
CA TRP A 173 12.04 -13.55 -17.15
C TRP A 173 10.65 -13.58 -17.80
N ARG A 174 9.67 -14.25 -17.19
CA ARG A 174 8.28 -14.32 -17.68
C ARG A 174 7.51 -13.04 -17.38
N VAL A 175 7.81 -11.99 -18.14
CA VAL A 175 7.13 -10.68 -18.07
C VAL A 175 5.77 -10.70 -18.78
N ASN A 176 4.88 -9.75 -18.49
CA ASN A 176 3.56 -9.67 -19.14
C ASN A 176 3.67 -9.79 -20.67
N GLY A 177 2.86 -10.67 -21.27
CA GLY A 177 2.93 -10.98 -22.70
C GLY A 177 3.88 -12.12 -23.08
N TRP A 178 4.64 -12.70 -22.15
CA TRP A 178 5.52 -13.84 -22.45
C TRP A 178 4.78 -15.02 -23.09
N GLY A 179 3.54 -15.26 -22.68
CA GLY A 179 2.71 -16.38 -23.14
C GLY A 179 2.20 -16.25 -24.59
N SER A 180 2.30 -15.07 -25.21
CA SER A 180 1.97 -14.89 -26.63
C SER A 180 3.17 -15.11 -27.56
N LEU A 181 4.37 -15.35 -27.01
CA LEU A 181 5.58 -15.60 -27.79
C LEU A 181 5.69 -17.08 -28.18
N ASP A 182 6.23 -17.34 -29.37
CA ASP A 182 6.60 -18.69 -29.78
C ASP A 182 7.87 -19.16 -29.04
N ARG A 183 8.28 -20.41 -29.28
CA ARG A 183 9.46 -20.99 -28.59
C ARG A 183 10.72 -20.15 -28.78
N LEU A 184 10.92 -19.60 -29.97
CA LEU A 184 12.09 -18.80 -30.28
C LEU A 184 12.01 -17.42 -29.62
N GLY A 185 10.85 -16.77 -29.66
CA GLY A 185 10.56 -15.51 -28.97
C GLY A 185 10.74 -15.63 -27.45
N MET A 186 10.32 -16.73 -26.84
CA MET A 186 10.57 -17.01 -25.42
C MET A 186 12.07 -17.12 -25.11
N ALA A 187 12.86 -17.76 -25.98
CA ALA A 187 14.30 -17.87 -25.79
C ALA A 187 15.00 -16.49 -25.87
N TYR A 188 14.62 -15.65 -26.83
CA TYR A 188 15.13 -14.28 -26.92
C TYR A 188 14.71 -13.42 -25.74
N LEU A 189 13.43 -13.49 -25.32
CA LEU A 189 12.96 -12.77 -24.14
C LEU A 189 13.76 -13.16 -22.90
N LYS A 190 14.00 -14.46 -22.70
CA LYS A 190 14.81 -14.96 -21.58
C LYS A 190 16.23 -14.42 -21.64
N ALA A 191 16.90 -14.49 -22.80
CA ALA A 191 18.27 -14.00 -22.97
C ALA A 191 18.38 -12.48 -22.74
N LEU A 192 17.45 -11.69 -23.29
CA LEU A 192 17.39 -10.24 -23.10
C LEU A 192 17.13 -9.85 -21.65
N TRP A 193 16.27 -10.60 -20.95
CA TRP A 193 16.00 -10.36 -19.54
C TRP A 193 17.25 -10.55 -18.68
N TYR A 194 18.04 -11.61 -18.92
CA TYR A 194 19.28 -11.85 -18.17
C TYR A 194 20.42 -10.90 -18.53
N TRP A 195 20.35 -10.25 -19.70
CA TRP A 195 21.30 -9.21 -20.10
C TRP A 195 21.05 -7.86 -19.40
N ARG A 196 19.78 -7.54 -19.13
CA ARG A 196 19.31 -6.30 -18.48
C ARG A 196 19.79 -6.18 -17.04
#